data_AF-G1WKL7-F1
#
_entry.id   AF-G1WKL7-F1
#
_cell.length_a   1.000
_cell.length_b   1.000
_cell.length_c   1.000
_cell.angle_alpha   90.00
_cell.angle_beta   90.00
_cell.angle_gamma   90.00
#
_symmetry.space_group_name_H-M   'P 1'
#
loop_
_entity.id
_entity.type
_entity.pdbx_description
1 polymer ?
#
loop_
_entity_poly.entity_id
_entity_poly.type
_entity_poly.pdbx_seq_one_letter_code
_entity_poly.pdbx_strand_id
1 'polypeptide(L)'
;MALRAGRSLEENLEELVKHFPVDERGYFGTKGVSRKEQIRNIAAEAPGRTAAEFAAMAAANPSVVRPLPDKGFMWIMRDGGRVTYRWTSTSDGTPVVELSCNGVLGIADQKIHFVPSRKGKR
;
A
#
# COMPACT_ATOMS: atom_id res chain seq x y z
N MET A 1 11.93 -10.86 14.90
CA MET A 1 12.52 -9.95 15.90
C MET A 1 11.73 -8.65 15.84
N ALA A 2 10.87 -8.37 16.82
CA ALA A 2 10.08 -7.13 16.84
C ALA A 2 11.02 -5.94 17.05
N LEU A 3 10.85 -4.89 16.25
CA LEU A 3 11.62 -3.65 16.42
C LEU A 3 11.11 -2.91 17.66
N ARG A 4 11.98 -2.21 18.40
CA ARG A 4 11.64 -1.73 19.76
C ARG A 4 10.80 -0.45 19.83
N ALA A 5 10.55 0.23 18.71
CA ALA A 5 9.81 1.51 18.66
C ALA A 5 8.88 1.54 17.44
N GLY A 6 7.85 2.41 17.46
CA GLY A 6 6.87 2.56 16.38
C GLY A 6 5.58 1.75 16.58
N ARG A 7 4.66 1.87 15.61
CA ARG A 7 3.41 1.10 15.52
C ARG A 7 3.62 -0.18 14.71
N SER A 8 2.80 -1.19 14.96
CA SER A 8 2.64 -2.34 14.07
C SER A 8 1.85 -1.93 12.82
N LEU A 9 1.94 -2.71 11.75
CA LEU A 9 1.09 -2.52 10.59
C LEU A 9 -0.38 -2.77 10.98
N GLU A 10 -0.62 -3.79 11.80
CA GLU A 10 -1.95 -4.11 12.34
C GLU A 10 -2.63 -2.91 13.03
N GLU A 11 -1.91 -2.19 13.88
CA GLU A 11 -2.43 -0.99 14.56
C GLU A 11 -2.81 0.12 13.57
N ASN A 12 -2.15 0.20 12.42
CA ASN A 12 -2.43 1.21 11.40
C ASN A 12 -3.57 0.79 10.47
N LEU A 13 -3.81 -0.51 10.34
CA LEU A 13 -4.82 -1.05 9.43
C LEU A 13 -6.23 -0.66 9.85
N GLU A 14 -6.51 -0.52 11.16
CA GLU A 14 -7.84 -0.12 11.64
C GLU A 14 -8.30 1.22 11.04
N GLU A 15 -7.38 2.20 10.96
CA GLU A 15 -7.69 3.48 10.32
C GLU A 15 -7.65 3.35 8.80
N LEU A 16 -6.67 2.63 8.26
CA LEU A 16 -6.53 2.48 6.80
C LEU A 16 -7.78 1.88 6.16
N VAL A 17 -8.39 0.85 6.77
CA VAL A 17 -9.58 0.18 6.20
C VAL A 17 -10.84 1.05 6.23
N LYS A 18 -10.88 2.09 7.09
CA LYS A 18 -11.99 3.06 7.12
C LYS A 18 -11.95 3.97 5.89
N HIS A 19 -10.76 4.30 5.39
CA HIS A 19 -10.57 5.15 4.20
C HIS A 19 -10.45 4.34 2.91
N PHE A 20 -9.90 3.14 3.00
CA PHE A 20 -9.67 2.23 1.87
C PHE A 20 -10.27 0.87 2.20
N PRO A 21 -11.51 0.59 1.78
CA PRO A 21 -12.15 -0.68 2.08
C PRO A 21 -11.37 -1.86 1.52
N VAL A 22 -11.34 -2.94 2.29
CA VAL A 22 -10.72 -4.21 1.92
C VAL A 22 -11.80 -5.24 1.55
N ASP A 23 -11.52 -6.11 0.60
CA ASP A 23 -12.40 -7.23 0.27
C ASP A 23 -12.31 -8.36 1.32
N GLU A 24 -13.21 -9.34 1.25
CA GLU A 24 -13.27 -10.48 2.19
C GLU A 24 -11.98 -11.33 2.19
N ARG A 25 -11.13 -11.16 1.18
CA ARG A 25 -9.85 -11.88 1.03
C ARG A 25 -8.66 -11.06 1.50
N GLY A 26 -8.89 -9.87 2.05
CA GLY A 26 -7.84 -9.01 2.60
C GLY A 26 -7.14 -8.14 1.56
N TYR A 27 -7.70 -7.93 0.36
CA TYR A 27 -7.13 -7.07 -0.67
C TYR A 27 -7.80 -5.70 -0.74
N PHE A 28 -7.00 -4.66 -0.88
CA PHE A 28 -7.47 -3.32 -1.21
C PHE A 28 -7.73 -3.20 -2.71
N GLY A 29 -8.74 -2.40 -3.08
CA GLY A 29 -9.06 -2.13 -4.47
C GLY A 29 -9.50 -3.37 -5.26
N THR A 30 -9.44 -3.29 -6.59
CA THR A 30 -9.86 -4.38 -7.49
C THR A 30 -8.67 -5.15 -8.04
N LYS A 31 -8.88 -6.40 -8.47
CA LYS A 31 -7.82 -7.20 -9.08
C LYS A 31 -7.31 -6.50 -10.35
N GLY A 32 -6.00 -6.36 -10.47
CA GLY A 32 -5.35 -5.83 -11.67
C GLY A 32 -5.41 -6.80 -12.84
N VAL A 33 -4.90 -6.37 -14.01
CA VAL A 33 -4.87 -7.19 -15.24
C VAL A 33 -3.87 -8.36 -15.17
N SER A 34 -3.03 -8.39 -14.14
CA SER A 34 -2.07 -9.48 -13.93
C SER A 34 -2.78 -10.78 -13.57
N ARG A 35 -2.17 -11.91 -13.95
CA ARG A 35 -2.60 -13.23 -13.47
C ARG A 35 -2.39 -13.41 -11.96
N LYS A 36 -1.54 -12.59 -11.34
CA LYS A 36 -1.25 -12.63 -9.90
C LYS A 36 -2.35 -11.92 -9.11
N GLU A 37 -3.03 -12.64 -8.22
CA GLU A 37 -4.11 -12.13 -7.35
C GLU A 37 -3.68 -10.94 -6.48
N GLN A 38 -2.40 -10.94 -6.06
CA GLN A 38 -1.80 -9.91 -5.22
C GLN A 38 -1.59 -8.56 -5.92
N ILE A 39 -1.80 -8.47 -7.24
CA ILE A 39 -1.68 -7.21 -7.98
C ILE A 39 -3.06 -6.57 -8.03
N ARG A 40 -3.19 -5.42 -7.39
CA ARG A 40 -4.45 -4.70 -7.21
C ARG A 40 -4.39 -3.31 -7.83
N ASN A 41 -5.56 -2.74 -8.09
CA ASN A 41 -5.72 -1.39 -8.58
C ASN A 41 -6.67 -0.60 -7.67
N ILE A 42 -6.26 0.60 -7.28
CA ILE A 42 -7.16 1.62 -6.70
C ILE A 42 -7.29 2.74 -7.74
N ALA A 43 -8.51 2.97 -8.22
CA ALA A 43 -8.80 4.06 -9.14
C ALA A 43 -9.02 5.36 -8.35
N ALA A 44 -8.34 6.43 -8.73
CA ALA A 44 -8.43 7.72 -8.06
C ALA A 44 -8.29 8.89 -9.04
N GLU A 45 -8.92 10.03 -8.73
CA GLU A 45 -8.78 11.26 -9.52
C GLU A 45 -7.34 11.81 -9.47
N ALA A 46 -6.66 11.64 -8.33
CA ALA A 46 -5.28 12.08 -8.12
C ALA A 46 -4.41 10.91 -7.62
N PRO A 47 -4.01 9.97 -8.50
CA PRO A 47 -3.38 8.72 -8.09
C PRO A 47 -2.12 8.88 -7.24
N GLY A 48 -1.27 9.87 -7.57
CA GLY A 48 -0.05 10.14 -6.80
C GLY A 48 -0.33 10.56 -5.37
N ARG A 49 -1.32 11.45 -5.19
CA ARG A 49 -1.75 11.91 -3.86
C ARG A 49 -2.40 10.78 -3.07
N THR A 50 -3.33 10.04 -3.68
CA THR A 50 -4.01 8.93 -3.01
C THR A 50 -3.03 7.82 -2.61
N ALA A 51 -2.03 7.52 -3.43
CA ALA A 51 -0.98 6.57 -3.10
C ALA A 51 -0.14 7.04 -1.89
N ALA A 52 0.21 8.32 -1.85
CA ALA A 52 0.96 8.90 -0.75
C ALA A 52 0.14 8.92 0.55
N GLU A 53 -1.16 9.25 0.49
CA GLU A 53 -2.09 9.19 1.63
C GLU A 53 -2.24 7.76 2.16
N PHE A 54 -2.45 6.79 1.27
CA PHE A 54 -2.50 5.37 1.62
C PHE A 54 -1.21 4.93 2.31
N ALA A 55 -0.06 5.24 1.73
CA ALA A 55 1.24 4.89 2.29
C ALA A 55 1.48 5.55 3.66
N ALA A 56 1.11 6.82 3.82
CA ALA A 56 1.26 7.56 5.07
C ALA A 56 0.39 6.97 6.19
N MET A 57 -0.84 6.55 5.88
CA MET A 57 -1.71 5.86 6.84
C MET A 57 -1.16 4.48 7.20
N ALA A 58 -0.82 3.67 6.19
CA ALA A 58 -0.28 2.31 6.40
C ALA A 58 1.04 2.31 7.19
N ALA A 59 1.91 3.28 6.92
CA ALA A 59 3.23 3.41 7.53
C ALA A 59 3.30 4.41 8.70
N ALA A 60 2.17 4.76 9.31
CA ALA A 60 2.15 5.73 10.40
C ALA A 60 3.04 5.28 11.58
N ASN A 61 3.95 6.16 12.01
CA ASN A 61 4.92 5.91 13.08
C ASN A 61 5.76 4.61 12.90
N PRO A 62 6.58 4.52 11.84
CA PRO A 62 7.33 3.30 11.52
C PRO A 62 8.56 3.14 12.42
N SER A 63 9.03 1.90 12.60
CA SER A 63 10.27 1.62 13.33
C SER A 63 11.52 2.02 12.54
N VAL A 64 11.47 1.85 11.21
CA VAL A 64 12.58 2.18 10.31
C VAL A 64 12.03 2.85 9.06
N VAL A 65 12.70 3.91 8.62
CA VAL A 65 12.49 4.56 7.33
C VAL A 65 13.71 4.28 6.46
N ARG A 66 13.52 3.77 5.24
CA ARG A 66 14.58 3.59 4.25
C ARG A 66 14.22 4.33 2.96
N PRO A 67 15.00 5.33 2.52
CA PRO A 67 14.82 5.87 1.19
C PRO A 67 15.14 4.81 0.14
N LEU A 68 14.37 4.81 -0.94
CA LEU A 68 14.68 4.08 -2.17
C LEU A 68 15.17 5.13 -3.18
N PRO A 69 16.49 5.20 -3.46
CA PRO A 69 17.06 6.23 -4.33
C PRO A 69 16.28 6.36 -5.64
N ASP A 70 15.85 7.59 -5.93
CA ASP A 70 15.08 8.00 -7.11
C ASP A 70 13.74 7.27 -7.33
N LYS A 71 13.25 6.54 -6.32
CA LYS A 71 12.12 5.60 -6.50
C LYS A 71 11.04 5.71 -5.44
N GLY A 72 11.35 6.15 -4.22
CA GLY A 72 10.36 6.32 -3.15
C GLY A 72 10.91 5.98 -1.76
N PHE A 73 10.09 5.31 -0.95
CA PHE A 73 10.43 4.97 0.44
C PHE A 73 9.95 3.57 0.79
N MET A 74 10.67 2.94 1.72
CA MET A 74 10.23 1.73 2.41
C MET A 74 10.22 1.99 3.91
N TRP A 75 9.11 1.66 4.54
CA TRP A 75 8.93 1.70 5.97
C TRP A 75 8.84 0.29 6.52
N ILE A 76 9.48 0.05 7.66
CA ILE A 76 9.38 -1.21 8.39
C ILE A 76 8.69 -0.91 9.72
N MET A 77 7.62 -1.64 9.97
CA MET A 77 6.76 -1.51 11.14
C MET A 77 7.27 -2.37 12.30
N ARG A 78 6.73 -2.14 13.51
CA ARG A 78 7.17 -2.80 14.75
C ARG A 78 7.07 -4.33 14.70
N ASP A 79 5.99 -4.80 14.09
CA ASP A 79 5.67 -6.22 13.86
C ASP A 79 6.49 -6.85 12.71
N GLY A 80 7.35 -6.09 12.04
CA GLY A 80 8.13 -6.53 10.89
C GLY A 80 7.41 -6.38 9.55
N GLY A 81 6.14 -5.92 9.55
CA GLY A 81 5.42 -5.55 8.34
C GLY A 81 6.16 -4.45 7.57
N ARG A 82 6.00 -4.42 6.24
CA ARG A 82 6.67 -3.46 5.37
C ARG A 82 5.68 -2.76 4.47
N VAL A 83 5.84 -1.44 4.36
CA VAL A 83 5.12 -0.60 3.42
C VAL A 83 6.15 -0.01 2.47
N THR A 84 6.08 -0.37 1.19
CA THR A 84 6.97 0.19 0.16
C THR A 84 6.16 1.07 -0.77
N TYR A 85 6.47 2.36 -0.79
CA TYR A 85 5.88 3.32 -1.71
C TYR A 85 6.87 3.66 -2.82
N ARG A 86 6.39 3.63 -4.06
CA ARG A 86 7.14 4.06 -5.24
C ARG A 86 6.37 5.14 -6.00
N TRP A 87 7.05 6.22 -6.38
CA TRP A 87 6.44 7.33 -7.15
C TRP A 87 5.91 6.85 -8.49
N THR A 88 6.67 5.99 -9.15
CA THR A 88 6.37 5.40 -10.46
C THR A 88 6.80 3.94 -10.49
N SER A 89 5.92 3.08 -10.99
CA SER A 89 6.21 1.70 -11.31
C SER A 89 6.87 1.61 -12.68
N THR A 90 7.91 0.78 -12.80
CA THR A 90 8.57 0.53 -14.10
C THR A 90 7.66 -0.18 -15.11
N SER A 91 6.62 -0.89 -14.64
CA SER A 91 5.72 -1.66 -15.52
C SER A 91 4.71 -0.81 -16.29
N ASP A 92 4.19 0.23 -15.66
CA ASP A 92 2.99 0.95 -16.11
C ASP A 92 3.00 2.45 -15.77
N GLY A 93 4.08 2.95 -15.16
CA GLY A 93 4.26 4.37 -14.85
C GLY A 93 3.40 4.90 -13.70
N THR A 94 2.59 4.06 -13.05
CA THR A 94 1.68 4.48 -11.99
C THR A 94 2.35 4.48 -10.61
N PRO A 95 1.90 5.32 -9.65
CA PRO A 95 2.30 5.22 -8.26
C PRO A 95 1.89 3.87 -7.67
N VAL A 96 2.76 3.30 -6.83
CA VAL A 96 2.55 1.96 -6.27
C VAL A 96 2.80 1.96 -4.78
N VAL A 97 1.95 1.25 -4.04
CA VAL A 97 2.21 0.82 -2.67
C VAL A 97 2.24 -0.70 -2.59
N GLU A 98 3.25 -1.27 -1.96
CA GLU A 98 3.40 -2.70 -1.71
C GLU A 98 3.38 -2.94 -0.20
N LEU A 99 2.47 -3.81 0.23
CA LEU A 99 2.29 -4.25 1.61
C LEU A 99 2.84 -5.67 1.74
N SER A 100 3.79 -5.84 2.65
CA SER A 100 4.17 -7.16 3.17
C SER A 100 3.74 -7.20 4.63
N CYS A 101 2.70 -7.96 4.90
CA CYS A 101 1.94 -7.91 6.14
C CYS A 101 2.52 -8.79 7.24
N ASN A 102 3.52 -9.64 6.95
CA ASN A 102 4.19 -10.49 7.94
C ASN A 102 3.23 -11.28 8.85
N GLY A 103 2.15 -11.80 8.29
CA GLY A 103 1.17 -12.62 9.02
C GLY A 103 0.10 -11.82 9.80
N VAL A 104 0.00 -10.50 9.60
CA VAL A 104 -1.15 -9.72 10.11
C VAL A 104 -2.46 -10.31 9.57
N LEU A 105 -3.40 -10.59 10.48
CA LEU A 105 -4.66 -11.24 10.15
C LEU A 105 -5.57 -10.33 9.32
N GLY A 106 -6.30 -10.92 8.39
CA GLY A 106 -7.34 -10.24 7.60
C GLY A 106 -6.81 -9.35 6.46
N ILE A 107 -5.50 -9.18 6.29
CA ILE A 107 -4.90 -8.42 5.18
C ILE A 107 -3.88 -9.26 4.44
N ALA A 108 -4.01 -9.34 3.12
CA ALA A 108 -3.10 -10.08 2.27
C ALA A 108 -1.86 -9.24 1.88
N ASP A 109 -0.73 -9.94 1.66
CA ASP A 109 0.42 -9.37 0.97
C ASP A 109 -0.01 -8.95 -0.45
N GLN A 110 0.29 -7.71 -0.83
CA GLN A 110 -0.24 -7.14 -2.07
C GLN A 110 0.58 -5.97 -2.59
N LYS A 111 0.53 -5.81 -3.92
CA LYS A 111 1.06 -4.65 -4.64
C LYS A 111 -0.11 -3.93 -5.30
N ILE A 112 -0.30 -2.68 -4.92
CA ILE A 112 -1.44 -1.85 -5.31
C ILE A 112 -0.94 -0.75 -6.23
N HIS A 113 -1.46 -0.74 -7.45
CA HIS A 113 -1.27 0.32 -8.42
C HIS A 113 -2.36 1.36 -8.26
N PHE A 114 -1.98 2.62 -8.12
CA PHE A 114 -2.93 3.73 -8.06
C PHE A 114 -3.09 4.27 -9.47
N VAL A 115 -4.25 4.04 -10.05
CA VAL A 115 -4.53 4.33 -11.47
C VAL A 115 -5.49 5.51 -11.57
N PRO A 116 -5.42 6.33 -12.64
CA PRO A 116 -6.44 7.34 -12.89
C PRO A 116 -7.83 6.72 -12.91
N SER A 117 -8.78 7.31 -12.18
CA SER A 117 -10.19 7.04 -12.42
C SER A 117 -10.46 7.36 -13.89
N ARG A 118 -10.94 6.37 -14.65
CA ARG A 118 -11.43 6.67 -15.99
C ARG A 118 -12.65 7.56 -15.80
N LYS A 119 -12.51 8.88 -15.96
CA LYS A 119 -13.63 9.70 -16.40
C LYS A 119 -14.08 9.08 -17.72
N GLY A 120 -15.21 8.38 -17.69
CA GLY A 120 -15.83 7.90 -18.90
C GLY A 120 -15.91 9.08 -19.86
N LYS A 121 -15.36 8.93 -21.07
CA LYS A 121 -15.85 9.71 -22.19
C LYS A 121 -17.33 9.36 -22.31
N ARG A 122 -18.20 10.22 -21.78
CA ARG A 122 -19.58 10.32 -22.25
C ARG A 122 -19.57 11.19 -23.49
#